data_AF-A0A1A8GSL7-F1
#
_entry.id   AF-A0A1A8GSL7-F1
#
_cell.length_a   1.000
_cell.length_b   1.000
_cell.length_c   1.000
_cell.angle_alpha   90.00
_cell.angle_beta   90.00
_cell.angle_gamma   90.00
#
_symmetry.space_group_name_H-M   'P 1'
#
loop_
_entity.id
_entity.type
_entity.pdbx_description
1 polymer ?
#
loop_
_entity_poly.entity_id
_entity_poly.type
_entity_poly.pdbx_seq_one_letter_code
_entity_poly.pdbx_strand_id
1 'polypeptide(L)' 'IPIRQGQLVYVYAMLKGRGNLFWAGSVQDSYYGEQEARIGHFPSSVVEETHALTPASTEVKTTKWDFYCN' A
#
# COMPACT_ATOMS: atom_id res chain seq x y z
N ILE A 1 -0.81 -0.10 8.20
CA ILE A 1 -0.62 1.37 8.39
C ILE A 1 -1.96 1.99 8.80
N PRO A 2 -2.00 3.02 9.64
CA PRO A 2 -3.24 3.74 9.93
C PRO A 2 -3.66 4.56 8.70
N ILE A 3 -4.92 4.43 8.28
CA ILE A 3 -5.51 5.21 7.18
C ILE A 3 -6.72 5.96 7.73
N ARG A 4 -6.85 7.24 7.40
CA ARG A 4 -7.99 8.10 7.75
C ARG A 4 -8.64 8.63 6.48
N GLN A 5 -9.93 8.93 6.58
CA GLN A 5 -10.70 9.51 5.48
C GLN A 5 -10.07 10.82 4.99
N GLY A 6 -9.99 10.99 3.66
CA GLY A 6 -9.41 12.16 3.02
C GLY A 6 -7.90 12.12 2.81
N GLN A 7 -7.20 11.09 3.31
CA GLN A 7 -5.76 10.93 3.05
C GLN A 7 -5.52 10.30 1.67
N LEU A 8 -4.43 10.72 1.02
CA LEU A 8 -3.93 10.09 -0.20
C LEU A 8 -3.04 8.89 0.16
N VAL A 9 -3.16 7.82 -0.62
CA VAL A 9 -2.41 6.58 -0.44
C VAL A 9 -1.74 6.22 -1.75
N TYR A 10 -0.43 5.99 -1.72
CA TYR A 10 0.31 5.43 -2.84
C TYR A 10 0.36 3.92 -2.72
N VAL A 11 -0.15 3.21 -3.73
CA VAL A 11 -0.19 1.74 -3.77
C VAL A 11 1.02 1.22 -4.55
N TYR A 12 1.75 0.27 -3.96
CA TYR A 12 2.94 -0.34 -4.57
C TYR A 12 2.74 -1.79 -4.98
N ALA A 13 1.88 -2.54 -4.27
CA ALA A 13 1.60 -3.93 -4.58
C ALA A 13 0.17 -4.31 -4.21
N MET A 14 -0.39 -5.25 -4.97
CA MET A 14 -1.70 -5.85 -4.72
C MET A 14 -1.51 -7.34 -4.49
N LEU A 15 -1.91 -7.84 -3.31
CA LEU A 15 -1.75 -9.25 -3.01
C LEU A 15 -2.72 -10.10 -3.84
N LYS A 16 -2.35 -11.37 -4.09
CA LYS A 16 -3.15 -12.35 -4.80
C LYS A 16 -3.54 -13.54 -3.91
N GLY A 17 -4.40 -14.40 -4.41
CA GLY A 17 -4.84 -15.61 -3.70
C GLY A 17 -5.56 -15.28 -2.40
N ARG A 18 -5.11 -15.86 -1.28
CA ARG A 18 -5.74 -15.66 0.04
C ARG A 18 -5.64 -14.23 0.57
N GLY A 19 -4.71 -13.43 0.04
CA GLY A 19 -4.51 -12.03 0.43
C GLY A 19 -5.20 -11.03 -0.49
N ASN A 20 -6.01 -11.45 -1.47
CA ASN A 20 -6.53 -10.60 -2.54
C ASN A 20 -7.37 -9.39 -2.11
N LEU A 21 -7.80 -9.34 -0.85
CA LEU A 21 -8.48 -8.20 -0.26
C LEU A 21 -7.53 -7.11 0.26
N PHE A 22 -6.22 -7.36 0.26
CA PHE A 22 -5.22 -6.47 0.83
C PHE A 22 -4.24 -5.96 -0.21
N TRP A 23 -3.97 -4.66 -0.15
CA TRP A 23 -2.94 -3.99 -0.91
C TRP A 23 -1.84 -3.48 0.03
N ALA A 24 -0.67 -3.20 -0.52
CA ALA A 24 0.46 -2.63 0.18
C ALA A 24 0.77 -1.23 -0.37
N GLY A 25 0.96 -0.27 0.52
CA GLY A 25 1.16 1.12 0.15
C GLY A 25 1.69 1.96 1.31
N SER A 26 1.77 3.26 1.09
CA SER A 26 2.09 4.27 2.09
C SER A 26 1.06 5.40 2.07
N VAL A 27 0.75 5.95 3.23
CA VAL A 27 -0.06 7.18 3.31
C VAL A 27 0.86 8.35 2.97
N GLN A 28 0.39 9.24 2.09
CA GLN A 28 1.05 10.53 1.90
C GLN A 28 0.86 11.34 3.18
N ASP A 29 1.90 11.41 4.00
CA ASP A 29 1.87 12.31 5.15
C ASP A 29 2.02 13.75 4.67
N SER A 30 1.38 14.67 5.40
CA SER A 30 1.61 16.08 5.21
C SER A 30 2.99 16.41 5.77
N TYR A 31 3.86 16.94 4.90
CA TYR A 31 5.06 17.71 5.17
C TYR A 31 6.41 17.04 4.84
N TYR A 32 7.27 17.87 4.24
CA TYR A 32 8.62 17.57 3.79
C TYR A 32 9.45 16.85 4.88
N GLY A 33 9.75 15.57 4.67
CA GLY A 33 11.05 15.00 5.04
C GLY A 33 11.29 14.52 6.47
N GLU A 34 10.30 14.47 7.37
CA GLU A 34 10.58 14.04 8.76
C GLU A 34 10.33 12.55 9.05
N GLN A 35 9.64 11.81 8.17
CA GLN A 35 9.42 10.37 8.39
C GLN A 35 9.54 9.57 7.09
N GLU A 36 10.38 8.53 7.12
CA GLU A 36 10.44 7.54 6.04
C GLU A 36 9.04 6.94 5.83
N ALA A 37 8.58 6.91 4.57
CA ALA A 37 7.28 6.37 4.23
C ALA A 37 7.23 4.89 4.62
N ARG A 38 6.51 4.58 5.70
CA ARG A 38 6.30 3.19 6.13
C ARG A 38 5.35 2.50 5.16
N ILE A 39 5.80 1.42 4.55
CA ILE A 39 4.94 0.53 3.78
C ILE A 39 4.15 -0.35 4.75
N GLY A 40 2.87 -0.53 4.47
CA GLY A 40 2.12 -1.60 5.11
C GLY A 40 0.88 -1.99 4.34
N HIS A 41 0.30 -3.09 4.80
CA HIS A 41 -0.90 -3.67 4.22
C HIS A 41 -2.17 -2.99 4.75
N PHE A 42 -3.17 -2.87 3.89
CA PHE A 42 -4.50 -2.37 4.22
C PHE A 42 -5.57 -3.01 3.30
N PRO A 43 -6.83 -3.11 3.75
CA PRO A 43 -7.91 -3.62 2.90
C PRO A 43 -8.12 -2.70 1.69
N SER A 44 -8.19 -3.25 0.48
CA SER A 44 -8.40 -2.45 -0.74
C SER A 44 -9.72 -1.66 -0.70
N SER A 45 -10.73 -2.16 0.00
CA SER A 45 -12.05 -1.54 0.13
C SER A 45 -12.07 -0.23 0.92
N VAL A 46 -10.98 0.16 1.60
CA VAL A 46 -10.92 1.42 2.37
C VAL A 46 -10.36 2.59 1.57
N VAL A 47 -9.97 2.36 0.31
CA VAL A 47 -9.48 3.39 -0.61
C VAL A 47 -10.25 3.32 -1.93
N GLU A 48 -10.23 4.42 -2.66
CA GLU A 48 -10.70 4.51 -4.04
C GLU A 48 -9.50 4.87 -4.91
N GLU A 49 -9.20 4.04 -5.92
CA GLU A 49 -8.10 4.32 -6.86
C GLU A 49 -8.54 5.44 -7.82
N THR A 50 -7.92 6.61 -7.69
CA THR A 50 -8.24 7.78 -8.52
C THR A 50 -7.32 7.92 -9.73
N HIS A 51 -6.12 7.34 -9.67
CA HIS A 51 -5.12 7.46 -10.73
C HIS A 51 -4.14 6.28 -10.75
N ALA A 52 -4.08 5.58 -11.89
CA ALA A 52 -3.11 4.52 -12.13
C ALA A 52 -1.80 5.09 -12.70
N LEU A 53 -0.75 5.12 -11.88
CA LEU A 53 0.58 5.59 -12.29
C LEU A 53 1.29 4.59 -13.21
N THR A 54 1.16 3.29 -12.90
CA THR A 54 1.74 2.18 -13.65
C THR A 54 0.78 1.00 -13.69
N PRO A 55 0.69 0.25 -14.81
CA PRO A 55 -0.07 -0.99 -14.86
C PRO A 55 0.52 -2.05 -13.93
N ALA A 56 -0.32 -2.69 -13.12
CA ALA A 56 0.09 -3.78 -12.23
C ALA A 56 0.12 -5.15 -12.96
N SER A 57 0.97 -5.27 -13.97
CA SER A 57 1.09 -6.48 -14.80
C SER A 57 2.15 -7.48 -14.31
N THR A 58 3.09 -7.06 -13.47
CA THR A 58 4.19 -7.91 -12.99
C THR A 58 3.78 -8.66 -11.73
N GLU A 59 3.83 -9.99 -11.80
CA GLU A 59 3.62 -10.86 -10.62
C GLU A 59 4.95 -11.26 -10.00
N VAL A 60 5.06 -11.10 -8.68
CA VAL A 60 6.24 -11.46 -7.90
C VAL A 60 5.83 -12.29 -6.68
N LYS A 61 6.63 -13.31 -6.35
CA LYS A 61 6.40 -14.12 -5.16
C LYS A 61 6.80 -13.33 -3.91
N THR A 62 5.89 -13.25 -2.95
CA THR A 62 6.17 -12.60 -1.66
C THR A 62 7.24 -13.35 -0.86
N THR A 63 8.03 -12.60 -0.12
CA THR A 63 9.06 -13.02 0.82
C THR A 63 8.61 -12.76 2.25
N LYS A 64 9.41 -13.20 3.24
CA LYS A 64 9.13 -12.89 4.65
C LYS A 64 9.23 -11.39 4.95
N TRP A 65 10.06 -10.67 4.21
CA TRP A 65 10.29 -9.24 4.40
C TRP A 65 9.05 -8.40 4.07
N ASP A 66 8.23 -8.85 3.11
CA ASP A 66 7.00 -8.14 2.73
C ASP A 66 6.01 -8.05 3.91
N PHE A 67 6.06 -9.00 4.83
CA PHE A 67 5.18 -9.08 6.00
C PHE A 67 5.86 -8.73 7.33
N TYR A 68 7.12 -8.28 7.28
CA TYR A 68 7.88 -7.99 8.49
C TYR A 68 7.47 -6.63 9.08
N CYS A 69 7.24 -6.60 10.38
CA CYS A 69 7.06 -5.38 11.15
C CYS A 69 8.15 -5.30 12.23
N ASN A 70 8.80 -4.14 12.34
CA ASN A 70 9.55 -3.76 13.52
C ASN A 70 8.60 -3.07 14.52
#